data_AF-A0A822VYU8-F1
#
_entry.id   AF-A0A822VYU8-F1
#
_cell.length_a   1.000
_cell.length_b   1.000
_cell.length_c   1.000
_cell.angle_alpha   90.00
_cell.angle_beta   90.00
_cell.angle_gamma   90.00
#
_symmetry.space_group_name_H-M   'P 1'
#
loop_
_entity.id
_entity.type
_entity.pdbx_description
1 polymer ?
#
loop_
_entity_poly.entity_id
_entity_poly.type
_entity_poly.pdbx_seq_one_letter_code
_entity_poly.pdbx_strand_id
1 'polypeptide(L)'
;MNKLDNSKLTNDAKFLISSMYAEYIKRRREQIRKSQARNFHSIDFLKTNIMPEWSKEDILDTCFELRKYGYVEGTLADNTFYTLYITTEAISELETDFKDTIDTVLDYAAKIKNAIPFL
;
A
#
# COMPACT_ATOMS: atom_id res chain seq x y z
N MET A 1 -7.74 8.11 19.13
CA MET A 1 -7.23 6.94 18.42
C MET A 1 -5.97 7.39 17.71
N ASN A 2 -4.85 6.70 17.97
CA ASN A 2 -3.51 7.12 17.56
C ASN A 2 -3.33 6.97 16.04
N LYS A 3 -2.22 7.54 15.54
CA LYS A 3 -1.45 7.07 14.37
C LYS A 3 -1.69 5.58 14.12
N LEU A 4 -1.65 5.15 12.85
CA LEU A 4 -1.64 3.75 12.39
C LEU A 4 -1.36 2.80 13.55
N ASP A 5 -2.13 1.73 13.77
CA ASP A 5 -1.72 0.65 14.71
C ASP A 5 -0.53 -0.13 14.12
N ASN A 6 0.55 0.63 13.88
CA ASN A 6 1.80 0.39 13.19
C ASN A 6 2.70 -0.56 13.99
N SER A 7 2.23 -0.97 15.18
CA SER A 7 2.89 -1.93 16.05
C SER A 7 2.81 -3.35 15.48
N LYS A 8 1.82 -3.63 14.60
CA LYS A 8 1.56 -4.97 14.06
C LYS A 8 2.05 -5.19 12.64
N LEU A 9 2.45 -4.12 11.95
CA LEU A 9 2.99 -4.17 10.59
C LEU A 9 4.53 -4.22 10.60
N THR A 10 5.09 -4.99 9.68
CA THR A 10 6.51 -4.96 9.32
C THR A 10 6.89 -3.64 8.64
N ASN A 11 8.19 -3.35 8.52
CA ASN A 11 8.66 -2.21 7.73
C ASN A 11 8.30 -2.37 6.25
N ASP A 12 8.32 -3.59 5.75
CA ASP A 12 7.93 -3.94 4.39
C ASP A 12 6.46 -3.59 4.14
N ALA A 13 5.55 -4.04 5.01
CA ALA A 13 4.13 -3.71 4.92
C ALA A 13 3.88 -2.21 5.01
N LYS A 14 4.59 -1.50 5.91
CA LYS A 14 4.52 -0.03 6.02
C LYS A 14 4.97 0.67 4.76
N PHE A 15 6.06 0.20 4.15
CA PHE A 15 6.58 0.77 2.92
C PHE A 15 5.62 0.52 1.75
N LEU A 16 5.07 -0.70 1.65
CA LEU A 16 4.11 -1.04 0.61
C LEU A 16 2.83 -0.21 0.71
N ILE A 17 2.20 -0.17 1.89
CA ILE A 17 0.93 0.54 2.04
C ILE A 17 1.08 2.05 1.85
N SER A 18 2.17 2.66 2.33
CA SER A 18 2.43 4.09 2.11
C SER A 18 2.72 4.41 0.64
N SER A 19 3.45 3.55 -0.07
CA SER A 19 3.70 3.69 -1.52
C SER A 19 2.41 3.56 -2.33
N MET A 20 1.56 2.57 -2.01
CA MET A 20 0.24 2.43 -2.62
C MET A 20 -0.64 3.65 -2.31
N TYR A 21 -0.59 4.18 -1.09
CA TYR A 21 -1.36 5.37 -0.71
C TYR A 21 -0.90 6.63 -1.44
N ALA A 22 0.40 6.83 -1.63
CA ALA A 22 0.93 7.94 -2.42
C ALA A 22 0.40 7.89 -3.86
N GLU A 23 0.38 6.70 -4.48
CA GLU A 23 -0.21 6.49 -5.81
C GLU A 23 -1.73 6.75 -5.80
N TYR A 24 -2.46 6.34 -4.76
CA TYR A 24 -3.88 6.70 -4.60
C TYR A 24 -4.08 8.22 -4.59
N ILE A 25 -3.31 8.98 -3.80
CA ILE A 25 -3.40 10.45 -3.76
C ILE A 25 -3.14 11.04 -5.14
N LYS A 26 -2.09 10.58 -5.83
CA LYS A 26 -1.76 11.03 -7.18
C LYS A 26 -2.94 10.83 -8.14
N ARG A 27 -3.53 9.63 -8.18
CA ARG A 27 -4.71 9.33 -9.00
C ARG A 27 -5.91 10.22 -8.65
N ARG A 28 -6.12 10.52 -7.36
CA ARG A 28 -7.19 11.43 -6.92
C ARG A 28 -6.97 12.87 -7.40
N ARG A 29 -5.73 13.36 -7.43
CA ARG A 29 -5.37 14.67 -8.01
C ARG A 29 -5.60 14.72 -9.52
N GLU A 30 -5.40 13.60 -10.21
CA GLU A 30 -5.71 13.42 -11.63
C GLU A 30 -7.22 13.19 -11.91
N GLN A 31 -8.08 13.41 -10.90
CA GLN A 31 -9.53 13.25 -10.97
C GLN A 31 -10.02 11.82 -11.30
N ILE A 32 -9.17 10.79 -11.14
CA ILE A 32 -9.58 9.39 -11.27
C ILE A 32 -10.57 9.06 -10.14
N ARG A 33 -11.68 8.42 -10.49
CA ARG A 33 -12.77 8.07 -9.54
C ARG A 33 -12.23 7.25 -8.37
N LYS A 34 -12.75 7.46 -7.15
CA LYS A 34 -12.25 6.84 -5.91
C LYS A 34 -12.17 5.31 -6.01
N SER A 35 -13.18 4.68 -6.60
CA SER A 35 -13.21 3.23 -6.83
C SER A 35 -12.11 2.73 -7.76
N GLN A 36 -11.74 3.50 -8.77
CA GLN A 36 -10.63 3.17 -9.67
C GLN A 36 -9.28 3.50 -9.03
N ALA A 37 -9.18 4.64 -8.33
CA ALA A 37 -7.94 5.07 -7.68
C ALA A 37 -7.43 4.06 -6.65
N ARG A 38 -8.35 3.43 -5.90
CA ARG A 38 -8.02 2.40 -4.89
C ARG A 38 -7.74 1.01 -5.47
N ASN A 39 -7.91 0.79 -6.78
CA ASN A 39 -7.68 -0.49 -7.44
C ASN A 39 -6.23 -0.62 -7.88
N PHE A 40 -5.55 -1.64 -7.38
CA PHE A 40 -4.16 -2.01 -7.71
C PHE A 40 -4.07 -3.29 -8.53
N HIS A 41 -5.20 -3.81 -9.00
CA HIS A 41 -5.31 -4.93 -9.93
C HIS A 41 -4.70 -6.23 -9.40
N SER A 42 -3.39 -6.41 -9.47
CA SER A 42 -2.71 -7.68 -9.16
C SER A 42 -1.31 -7.45 -8.60
N ILE A 43 -0.67 -8.54 -8.17
CA ILE A 43 0.74 -8.52 -7.77
C ILE A 43 1.65 -8.07 -8.91
N ASP A 44 1.35 -8.45 -10.16
CA ASP A 44 2.11 -7.99 -11.33
C ASP A 44 2.02 -6.48 -11.51
N PHE A 45 0.85 -5.89 -11.30
CA PHE A 45 0.69 -4.45 -11.34
C PHE A 45 1.56 -3.77 -10.28
N LEU A 46 1.57 -4.30 -9.04
CA LEU A 46 2.44 -3.78 -7.98
C LEU A 46 3.92 -3.92 -8.34
N LYS A 47 4.35 -5.08 -8.82
CA LYS A 47 5.74 -5.31 -9.27
C LYS A 47 6.16 -4.33 -10.36
N THR A 48 5.30 -4.05 -11.34
CA THR A 48 5.65 -3.13 -12.43
C THR A 48 5.62 -1.66 -12.02
N ASN A 49 4.67 -1.24 -11.19
CA ASN A 49 4.35 0.18 -11.01
C ASN A 49 4.66 0.74 -9.62
N ILE A 50 4.74 -0.10 -8.59
CA ILE A 50 4.89 0.35 -7.19
C ILE A 50 6.20 -0.16 -6.59
N MET A 51 6.50 -1.45 -6.73
CA MET A 51 7.66 -2.13 -6.14
C MET A 51 8.51 -2.84 -7.21
N PRO A 52 9.12 -2.11 -8.15
CA PRO A 52 9.97 -2.70 -9.19
C PRO A 52 11.23 -3.39 -8.65
N GLU A 53 11.68 -3.05 -7.45
CA GLU A 53 12.87 -3.64 -6.82
C GLU A 53 12.59 -4.94 -6.06
N TRP A 54 11.35 -5.19 -5.64
CA TRP A 54 11.00 -6.36 -4.81
C TRP A 54 10.77 -7.62 -5.64
N SER A 55 11.01 -8.81 -5.08
CA SER A 55 10.55 -10.05 -5.72
C SER A 55 9.02 -10.12 -5.75
N LYS A 56 8.43 -10.96 -6.62
CA LYS A 56 6.96 -11.12 -6.62
C LYS A 56 6.50 -11.79 -5.32
N GLU A 57 7.33 -12.68 -4.79
CA GLU A 57 7.13 -13.43 -3.58
C GLU A 57 7.06 -12.50 -2.37
N ASP A 58 7.99 -11.54 -2.23
CA ASP A 58 7.99 -10.56 -1.14
C ASP A 58 6.76 -9.64 -1.21
N ILE A 59 6.37 -9.20 -2.43
CA ILE A 59 5.16 -8.39 -2.62
C ILE A 59 3.91 -9.19 -2.22
N LEU A 60 3.82 -10.46 -2.64
CA LEU A 60 2.67 -11.32 -2.34
C LEU A 60 2.55 -11.59 -0.84
N ASP A 61 3.65 -11.96 -0.18
CA ASP A 61 3.66 -12.22 1.27
C ASP A 61 3.28 -10.95 2.06
N THR A 62 3.83 -9.80 1.69
CA THR A 62 3.49 -8.50 2.28
C THR A 62 2.02 -8.13 2.04
N CYS A 63 1.45 -8.45 0.87
CA CYS A 63 0.02 -8.24 0.61
C CYS A 63 -0.87 -9.13 1.50
N PHE A 64 -0.44 -10.37 1.81
CA PHE A 64 -1.15 -11.22 2.76
C PHE A 64 -1.06 -10.68 4.20
N GLU A 65 0.08 -10.12 4.61
CA GLU A 65 0.21 -9.40 5.88
C GLU A 65 -0.77 -8.22 5.95
N LEU A 66 -0.78 -7.35 4.92
CA LEU A 66 -1.70 -6.22 4.85
C LEU A 66 -3.16 -6.66 4.87
N ARG A 67 -3.50 -7.77 4.18
CA ARG A 67 -4.85 -8.33 4.16
C ARG A 67 -5.27 -8.81 5.55
N LYS A 68 -4.37 -9.49 6.28
CA LYS A 68 -4.61 -9.99 7.64
C LYS A 68 -5.05 -8.87 8.60
N TYR A 69 -4.53 -7.65 8.40
CA TYR A 69 -4.87 -6.48 9.21
C TYR A 69 -5.88 -5.53 8.57
N GLY A 70 -6.49 -5.90 7.44
CA GLY A 70 -7.54 -5.12 6.80
C GLY A 70 -7.08 -3.90 6.02
N TYR A 71 -5.79 -3.79 5.69
CA TYR A 71 -5.28 -2.67 4.88
C TYR A 71 -5.57 -2.84 3.38
N VAL A 72 -5.58 -4.08 2.92
CA VAL A 72 -5.92 -4.42 1.54
C VAL A 72 -6.96 -5.53 1.48
N GLU A 73 -7.73 -5.54 0.40
CA GLU A 73 -8.74 -6.56 0.11
C GLU A 73 -8.65 -7.02 -1.35
N GLY A 74 -9.29 -8.15 -1.66
CA GLY A 74 -9.29 -8.68 -3.01
C GLY A 74 -9.79 -10.11 -3.14
N THR A 75 -10.05 -10.52 -4.37
CA THR A 75 -10.35 -11.91 -4.73
C THR A 75 -9.05 -12.65 -4.99
N LEU A 76 -8.92 -13.84 -4.41
CA LEU A 76 -7.77 -14.72 -4.63
C LEU A 76 -8.08 -15.70 -5.76
N ALA A 77 -7.07 -16.00 -6.57
CA ALA A 77 -7.05 -17.09 -7.54
C ALA A 77 -5.61 -17.61 -7.62
N ASP A 78 -5.42 -18.94 -7.74
CA ASP A 78 -4.09 -19.57 -7.82
C ASP A 78 -3.10 -19.09 -6.74
N ASN A 79 -3.58 -18.95 -5.50
CA ASN A 79 -2.82 -18.44 -4.34
C ASN A 79 -2.24 -17.02 -4.51
N THR A 80 -2.77 -16.22 -5.43
CA THR A 80 -2.40 -14.80 -5.62
C THR A 80 -3.63 -13.90 -5.71
N PHE A 81 -3.43 -12.58 -5.75
CA PHE A 81 -4.49 -11.59 -5.87
C PHE A 81 -4.87 -11.38 -7.35
N TYR A 82 -6.08 -11.81 -7.73
CA TYR A 82 -6.69 -11.51 -9.03
C TYR A 82 -7.22 -10.08 -9.09
N THR A 83 -7.74 -9.60 -7.96
CA THR A 83 -8.05 -8.19 -7.73
C THR A 83 -7.36 -7.76 -6.45
N LEU A 84 -6.90 -6.51 -6.36
CA LEU A 84 -6.30 -5.96 -5.16
C LEU A 84 -6.74 -4.50 -4.97
N TYR A 85 -7.19 -4.16 -3.76
CA TYR A 85 -7.64 -2.81 -3.43
C TYR A 85 -7.08 -2.37 -2.07
N ILE A 86 -6.82 -1.08 -1.91
CA ILE A 86 -6.74 -0.48 -0.57
C ILE A 86 -8.18 -0.38 -0.02
N THR A 87 -8.39 -0.78 1.23
CA THR A 87 -9.69 -0.68 1.90
C THR A 87 -10.04 0.78 2.21
N THR A 88 -11.33 1.06 2.37
CA THR A 88 -11.77 2.41 2.76
C THR A 88 -11.32 2.79 4.17
N GLU A 89 -11.24 1.80 5.05
CA GLU A 89 -10.78 1.88 6.42
C GLU A 89 -9.31 2.29 6.46
N ALA A 90 -8.47 1.61 5.66
CA ALA A 90 -7.05 1.96 5.53
C ALA A 90 -6.86 3.36 4.98
N ILE A 91 -7.60 3.73 3.93
CA ILE A 91 -7.56 5.11 3.39
C ILE A 91 -7.89 6.10 4.50
N SER A 92 -8.96 5.89 5.27
CA SER A 92 -9.33 6.81 6.36
C SER A 92 -8.26 6.94 7.45
N GLU A 93 -7.56 5.84 7.77
CA GLU A 93 -6.45 5.83 8.73
C GLU A 93 -5.24 6.60 8.18
N LEU A 94 -4.89 6.37 6.91
CA LEU A 94 -3.78 7.02 6.22
C LEU A 94 -4.04 8.53 5.98
N GLU A 95 -5.28 8.92 5.68
CA GLU A 95 -5.72 10.32 5.57
C GLU A 95 -5.50 11.05 6.91
N THR A 96 -5.84 10.39 8.02
CA THR A 96 -5.64 10.93 9.38
C THR A 96 -4.15 11.09 9.71
N ASP A 97 -3.33 10.11 9.36
CA ASP A 97 -1.91 10.07 9.68
C ASP A 97 -1.07 11.06 8.88
N PHE A 98 -1.35 11.17 7.58
CA PHE A 98 -0.58 11.96 6.63
C PHE A 98 -1.22 13.32 6.30
N LYS A 99 -2.41 13.62 6.82
CA LYS A 99 -3.15 14.87 6.56
C LYS A 99 -3.27 15.19 5.06
N ASP A 100 -3.37 14.15 4.23
CA ASP A 100 -3.49 14.21 2.76
C ASP A 100 -2.37 14.91 1.99
N THR A 101 -1.21 15.12 2.62
CA THR A 101 -0.03 15.66 1.94
C THR A 101 0.80 14.54 1.32
N ILE A 102 0.78 14.43 -0.01
CA ILE A 102 1.60 13.43 -0.73
C ILE A 102 3.07 13.49 -0.31
N ASP A 103 3.62 14.69 -0.08
CA ASP A 103 5.02 14.88 0.30
C ASP A 103 5.32 14.21 1.65
N THR A 104 4.41 14.30 2.61
CA THR A 104 4.56 13.63 3.91
C THR A 104 4.49 12.11 3.81
N VAL A 105 3.69 11.58 2.87
CA VAL A 105 3.63 10.14 2.58
C VAL A 105 4.93 9.68 1.96
N LEU A 106 5.47 10.43 0.99
CA LEU A 106 6.72 10.10 0.30
C LEU A 106 7.92 10.19 1.25
N ASP A 107 7.98 11.22 2.11
CA ASP A 107 9.01 11.34 3.14
C ASP A 107 8.99 10.17 4.13
N TYR A 108 7.80 9.72 4.52
CA TYR A 108 7.64 8.55 5.37
C TYR A 108 8.10 7.28 4.65
N ALA A 109 7.66 7.06 3.42
CA ALA A 109 8.05 5.89 2.63
C ALA A 109 9.58 5.83 2.44
N ALA A 110 10.23 6.97 2.15
CA ALA A 110 11.70 7.04 2.03
C ALA A 110 12.43 6.67 3.33
N LYS A 111 11.91 7.11 4.49
CA LYS A 111 12.48 6.74 5.80
C LYS A 111 12.37 5.25 6.08
N ILE A 112 11.23 4.65 5.77
CA ILE A 112 11.02 3.21 5.97
C ILE A 112 11.87 2.40 4.98
N LYS A 113 11.97 2.83 3.71
CA LYS A 113 12.83 2.18 2.71
C LYS A 113 14.27 1.99 3.21
N ASN A 114 14.85 3.02 3.83
CA ASN A 114 16.20 2.96 4.39
C ASN A 114 16.36 1.96 5.56
N ALA A 115 15.26 1.49 6.14
CA ALA A 115 15.26 0.49 7.21
C ALA A 115 15.02 -0.94 6.68
N ILE A 116 14.83 -1.12 5.37
CA ILE A 116 14.63 -2.42 4.72
C ILE A 116 15.97 -2.91 4.17
N PRO A 117 16.50 -4.04 4.66
CA PRO A 117 17.90 -4.43 4.41
C PRO A 117 18.19 -4.97 3.01
N PHE A 118 17.16 -5.27 2.22
CA PHE A 118 17.30 -5.86 0.87
C PHE A 118 17.07 -4.85 -0.27
N LEU A 119 16.90 -3.57 0.07
CA LEU A 119 16.76 -2.43 -0.86
C LEU A 119 17.95 -1.49 -0.75
#